data_AF-A0A5D4S2N9-F1
#
_entry.id   AF-A0A5D4S2N9-F1
#
_cell.length_a   1.000
_cell.length_b   1.000
_cell.length_c   1.000
_cell.angle_alpha   90.00
_cell.angle_beta   90.00
_cell.angle_gamma   90.00
#
_symmetry.space_group_name_H-M   'P 1'
#
loop_
_entity.id
_entity.type
_entity.pdbx_description
1 polymer ?
#
loop_
_entity_poly.entity_id
_entity_poly.type
_entity_poly.pdbx_seq_one_letter_code
_entity_poly.pdbx_strand_id
1 'polypeptide(L)'
;MAKELKDLVHELDFELGAAGVTLTNLQDIEFLLSQLVDSMEEAAYRGEEKLYFDEHYRSVRVLFNLMRYSMIDLSKEFEVAENLKTNMFALLKQQESKEKASTTANSEGSKKIS
;
A
#
# COMPACT_ATOMS: atom_id res chain seq x y z
N MET A 1 -1.07 -6.45 -25.04
CA MET A 1 -1.75 -7.26 -24.00
C MET A 1 -0.79 -8.03 -23.10
N ALA A 2 -0.08 -9.10 -23.53
CA ALA A 2 0.86 -9.80 -22.63
C ALA A 2 1.94 -8.86 -22.04
N LYS A 3 2.40 -7.89 -22.85
CA LYS A 3 3.31 -6.83 -22.41
C LYS A 3 2.65 -5.86 -21.42
N GLU A 4 1.48 -5.32 -21.74
CA GLU A 4 0.74 -4.37 -20.87
C GLU A 4 0.36 -4.99 -19.51
N LEU A 5 -0.08 -6.25 -19.51
CA LEU A 5 -0.37 -6.97 -18.25
C LEU A 5 0.90 -7.21 -17.45
N LYS A 6 2.00 -7.57 -18.13
CA LYS A 6 3.31 -7.75 -17.48
C LYS A 6 3.81 -6.45 -16.87
N ASP A 7 3.66 -5.33 -17.57
CA ASP A 7 4.06 -4.00 -17.09
C ASP A 7 3.25 -3.62 -15.83
N LEU A 8 1.93 -3.83 -15.83
CA LEU A 8 1.07 -3.60 -14.65
C LEU A 8 1.42 -4.51 -13.46
N VAL A 9 1.76 -5.78 -13.71
CA VAL A 9 2.18 -6.70 -12.64
C VAL A 9 3.50 -6.26 -12.03
N HIS A 10 4.45 -5.81 -12.85
CA HIS A 10 5.72 -5.28 -12.35
C HIS A 10 5.52 -4.01 -11.52
N GLU A 11 4.64 -3.11 -11.96
CA GLU A 11 4.32 -1.89 -11.22
C GLU A 11 3.61 -2.24 -9.90
N LEU A 12 2.70 -3.20 -9.89
CA LEU A 12 2.03 -3.66 -8.67
C LEU A 12 3.02 -4.27 -7.67
N ASP A 13 3.96 -5.10 -8.13
CA ASP A 13 4.99 -5.69 -7.29
C ASP A 13 5.88 -4.61 -6.64
N PHE A 14 6.23 -3.58 -7.42
CA PHE A 14 6.99 -2.43 -6.92
C PHE A 14 6.22 -1.67 -5.82
N GLU A 15 4.94 -1.34 -6.07
CA GLU A 15 4.10 -0.61 -5.10
C GLU A 15 3.85 -1.42 -3.82
N LEU A 16 3.65 -2.74 -3.93
CA LEU A 16 3.53 -3.61 -2.77
C LEU A 16 4.84 -3.71 -1.99
N GLY A 17 5.98 -3.69 -2.68
CA GLY A 17 7.30 -3.62 -2.05
C GLY A 17 7.50 -2.32 -1.26
N ALA A 18 7.12 -1.17 -1.84
CA ALA A 18 7.15 0.13 -1.17
C ALA A 18 6.24 0.14 0.06
N ALA A 19 4.99 -0.33 -0.07
CA ALA A 19 4.05 -0.49 1.04
C ALA A 19 4.59 -1.39 2.16
N GLY A 20 5.29 -2.47 1.80
CA GLY A 20 5.95 -3.35 2.75
C GLY A 20 7.01 -2.61 3.58
N VAL A 21 7.85 -1.78 2.95
CA VAL A 21 8.85 -0.96 3.64
C VAL A 21 8.17 0.08 4.55
N THR A 22 7.13 0.75 4.07
CA THR A 22 6.39 1.73 4.86
C THR A 22 5.71 1.09 6.08
N LEU A 23 5.18 -0.13 5.93
CA LEU A 23 4.62 -0.91 7.04
C LEU A 23 5.68 -1.26 8.08
N THR A 24 6.88 -1.71 7.66
CA THR A 24 7.99 -1.98 8.58
C THR A 24 8.39 -0.72 9.35
N ASN A 25 8.47 0.44 8.67
CA ASN A 25 8.75 1.70 9.36
C ASN A 25 7.69 2.05 10.41
N LEU A 26 6.41 1.81 10.12
CA LEU A 26 5.32 2.02 11.09
C LEU A 26 5.43 1.09 12.30
N GLN A 27 5.83 -0.17 12.10
CA GLN A 27 6.08 -1.12 13.20
C GLN A 27 7.26 -0.69 14.08
N ASP A 28 8.33 -0.17 13.47
CA ASP A 28 9.46 0.38 14.22
C ASP A 28 9.04 1.62 15.04
N ILE A 29 8.21 2.48 14.46
CA ILE A 29 7.64 3.64 15.17
C ILE A 29 6.76 3.20 16.34
N GLU A 30 5.92 2.18 16.16
CA GLU A 30 5.10 1.60 17.23
C GLU A 30 5.96 1.09 18.38
N PHE A 31 7.04 0.36 18.06
CA PHE A 31 7.98 -0.13 19.07
C PHE A 31 8.62 1.01 19.86
N LEU A 32 9.09 2.06 19.17
CA LEU A 32 9.69 3.25 19.81
C LEU A 32 8.68 4.01 20.67
N LEU A 33 7.41 4.09 20.25
CA LEU A 33 6.34 4.68 21.04
C LEU A 33 6.09 3.87 22.32
N SER A 34 6.10 2.53 22.24
CA SER A 34 5.97 1.67 23.43
C SER A 34 7.07 1.95 24.45
N GLN A 35 8.33 2.02 24.00
CA GLN A 35 9.46 2.32 24.88
C GLN A 35 9.35 3.71 25.52
N LEU A 36 8.85 4.69 24.76
CA LEU A 36 8.62 6.04 25.27
C LEU A 36 7.53 6.06 26.35
N VAL A 37 6.45 5.31 26.15
CA VAL A 37 5.39 5.16 27.16
C VAL A 37 5.96 4.56 28.45
N ASP A 38 6.71 3.46 28.35
CA ASP A 38 7.34 2.83 29.52
C ASP A 38 8.26 3.81 30.27
N SER A 39 9.04 4.62 29.54
CA SER A 39 9.91 5.65 30.11
C SER A 39 9.13 6.77 30.80
N MET A 40 8.01 7.22 30.21
CA MET A 40 7.13 8.23 30.81
C MET A 40 6.46 7.71 32.08
N GLU A 41 6.02 6.45 32.08
CA GLU A 41 5.44 5.80 33.26
C GLU A 41 6.47 5.64 34.38
N GLU A 42 7.71 5.26 34.06
CA GLU A 42 8.80 5.16 35.03
C GLU A 42 9.13 6.54 35.65
N ALA A 43 9.20 7.58 34.83
CA ALA A 43 9.42 8.95 35.32
C ALA A 43 8.28 9.40 36.25
N ALA A 44 7.03 9.09 35.90
CA ALA A 44 5.87 9.40 36.73
C ALA A 44 5.88 8.62 38.06
N TYR A 45 6.22 7.33 38.02
CA TYR A 45 6.36 6.50 39.22
C TYR A 45 7.41 7.06 40.19
N ARG A 46 8.50 7.62 39.66
CA ARG A 46 9.58 8.24 40.45
C ARG A 46 9.31 9.69 40.85
N GLY A 47 8.28 10.33 40.31
CA GLY A 47 8.01 11.77 40.49
C GLY A 47 9.04 12.67 39.81
N GLU A 48 9.66 12.19 38.73
CA GLU A 48 10.74 12.82 37.98
C GLU A 48 10.26 13.42 36.64
N GLU A 49 8.94 13.55 36.41
CA GLU A 49 8.36 13.92 35.11
C GLU A 49 8.92 15.25 34.57
N LYS A 50 9.15 16.21 35.47
CA LYS A 50 9.72 17.52 35.10
C LYS A 50 11.15 17.42 34.56
N LEU A 51 11.93 16.42 34.99
CA LEU A 51 13.31 16.23 34.54
C LEU A 51 13.37 15.71 33.11
N TYR A 52 12.40 14.87 32.72
CA TYR A 52 12.35 14.25 31.39
C TYR A 52 11.39 14.92 30.42
N PHE A 53 10.62 15.92 30.87
CA PHE A 53 9.58 16.57 30.06
C PHE A 53 10.04 16.99 28.67
N ASP A 54 11.19 17.67 28.57
CA ASP A 54 11.70 18.16 27.28
C ASP A 54 12.10 17.02 26.33
N GLU A 55 12.66 15.93 26.88
CA GLU A 55 13.05 14.75 26.12
C GLU A 55 11.81 14.01 25.62
N HIS A 56 10.89 13.68 26.53
CA HIS A 56 9.64 13.01 26.19
C HIS A 56 8.82 13.81 25.19
N TYR A 57 8.68 15.12 25.39
CA TYR A 57 7.98 16.02 24.47
C TYR A 57 8.58 15.98 23.06
N ARG A 58 9.92 16.04 22.93
CA ARG A 58 10.60 15.98 21.64
C ARG A 58 10.38 14.63 20.96
N SER A 59 10.51 13.53 21.71
CA SER A 59 10.30 12.18 21.21
C SER A 59 8.87 11.97 20.71
N VAL A 60 7.85 12.36 21.49
CA VAL A 60 6.45 12.34 21.06
C VAL A 60 6.26 13.12 19.76
N ARG A 61 6.79 14.34 19.68
CA ARG A 61 6.65 15.19 18.49
C ARG A 61 7.30 14.56 17.25
N VAL A 62 8.48 13.96 17.39
CA VAL A 62 9.19 13.32 16.27
C VAL A 62 8.44 12.07 15.82
N LEU A 63 8.12 11.15 16.74
CA LEU A 63 7.43 9.90 16.43
C LEU A 63 6.05 10.15 15.83
N PHE A 64 5.31 11.13 16.35
CA PHE A 64 4.02 11.53 15.77
C PHE A 64 4.15 11.99 14.32
N ASN A 65 5.16 12.82 14.01
CA ASN A 65 5.38 13.29 12.64
C ASN A 65 5.80 12.16 11.71
N LEU A 66 6.70 11.27 12.15
CA LEU A 66 7.11 10.09 11.39
C LEU A 66 5.91 9.20 11.08
N MET A 67 5.11 8.86 12.11
CA MET A 67 3.89 8.08 11.94
C MET A 67 2.94 8.74 10.94
N ARG A 68 2.71 10.06 11.07
CA ARG A 68 1.83 10.80 10.18
C ARG A 68 2.28 10.73 8.73
N TYR A 69 3.58 10.94 8.45
CA TYR A 69 4.09 10.89 7.08
C TYR A 69 4.06 9.46 6.52
N SER A 70 4.48 8.46 7.31
CA SER A 70 4.42 7.06 6.89
C SER A 70 2.99 6.58 6.61
N MET A 71 2.00 7.01 7.40
CA MET A 71 0.59 6.70 7.13
C MET A 71 0.08 7.35 5.83
N ILE A 72 0.51 8.58 5.54
CA ILE A 72 0.16 9.26 4.29
C ILE A 72 0.76 8.52 3.09
N ASP A 73 2.02 8.11 3.18
CA ASP A 73 2.69 7.42 2.09
C ASP A 73 2.12 6.01 1.88
N LEU A 74 1.83 5.27 2.96
CA LEU A 74 1.14 3.98 2.87
C LEU A 74 -0.24 4.09 2.21
N SER A 75 -0.98 5.16 2.51
CA SER A 75 -2.29 5.40 1.90
C SER A 75 -2.17 5.63 0.39
N LYS A 76 -1.15 6.37 -0.07
CA LYS A 76 -0.90 6.59 -1.50
C LYS A 76 -0.47 5.30 -2.20
N GLU A 77 0.46 4.55 -1.62
CA GLU A 77 0.92 3.26 -2.15
C GLU A 77 -0.26 2.30 -2.32
N PHE A 78 -1.17 2.28 -1.34
CA PHE A 78 -2.40 1.49 -1.42
C PHE A 78 -3.35 1.98 -2.52
N GLU A 79 -3.57 3.29 -2.66
CA GLU A 79 -4.39 3.85 -3.74
C GLU A 79 -3.84 3.51 -5.13
N VAL A 80 -2.51 3.58 -5.32
CA VAL A 80 -1.86 3.20 -6.58
C VAL A 80 -2.05 1.69 -6.84
N ALA A 81 -1.81 0.84 -5.84
CA ALA A 81 -2.03 -0.60 -5.97
C ALA A 81 -3.48 -0.97 -6.33
N GLU A 82 -4.47 -0.29 -5.73
CA GLU A 82 -5.89 -0.46 -6.06
C GLU A 82 -6.23 -0.04 -7.50
N ASN A 83 -5.63 1.05 -7.98
CA ASN A 83 -5.78 1.51 -9.36
C ASN A 83 -5.16 0.51 -10.35
N LEU A 84 -3.97 -0.01 -10.05
CA LEU A 84 -3.30 -1.04 -10.85
C LEU A 84 -4.15 -2.31 -10.92
N LYS A 85 -4.67 -2.79 -9.78
CA LYS A 85 -5.60 -3.92 -9.72
C LYS A 85 -6.82 -3.68 -10.63
N THR A 86 -7.43 -2.50 -10.55
CA THR A 86 -8.59 -2.13 -11.36
C THR A 86 -8.26 -2.15 -12.86
N ASN A 87 -7.10 -1.61 -13.25
CA ASN A 87 -6.62 -1.60 -14.63
C ASN A 87 -6.37 -3.02 -15.16
N MET A 88 -5.81 -3.92 -14.34
CA MET A 88 -5.62 -5.32 -14.69
C MET A 88 -6.97 -6.01 -15.00
N PHE A 89 -7.98 -5.83 -14.14
CA PHE A 89 -9.31 -6.39 -14.38
C PHE A 89 -9.99 -5.81 -15.63
N ALA A 90 -9.79 -4.52 -15.90
CA ALA A 90 -10.31 -3.90 -17.12
C ALA A 90 -9.69 -4.52 -18.39
N LEU A 91 -8.37 -4.75 -18.39
CA LEU A 91 -7.68 -5.43 -19.50
C LEU A 91 -8.17 -6.87 -19.70
N LEU A 92 -8.39 -7.62 -18.62
CA LEU A 92 -8.92 -8.98 -18.70
C LEU A 92 -10.34 -9.00 -19.31
N LYS A 93 -11.23 -8.09 -18.89
CA LYS A 93 -12.58 -7.98 -19.47
C LYS A 93 -12.56 -7.60 -20.96
N GLN A 94 -11.61 -6.76 -21.38
CA GLN A 94 -11.42 -6.43 -22.79
C GLN A 94 -10.95 -7.63 -23.61
N GLN A 95 -10.16 -8.53 -23.02
CA GLN A 95 -9.77 -9.77 -23.67
C GLN A 95 -10.98 -10.71 -23.86
N GLU A 96 -11.73 -10.98 -22.80
CA GLU A 96 -12.90 -11.87 -22.86
C GLU A 96 -13.93 -11.41 -23.90
N SER A 97 -14.13 -10.10 -24.03
CA SER A 97 -15.06 -9.54 -25.03
C SER A 97 -14.53 -9.68 -26.46
N LYS A 98 -13.22 -9.52 -26.68
CA LYS A 98 -12.59 -9.77 -27.99
C LYS A 98 -12.67 -11.24 -28.41
N GLU A 99 -12.44 -12.17 -27.49
CA GLU A 99 -12.54 -13.61 -27.76
C GLU A 99 -13.97 -14.06 -28.06
N LYS A 100 -14.96 -13.51 -27.35
CA LYS A 100 -16.39 -13.75 -27.66
C LYS A 100 -16.79 -13.20 -29.03
N ALA A 101 -16.30 -12.01 -29.40
CA ALA A 101 -16.58 -11.42 -30.71
C ALA A 101 -15.96 -12.22 -31.87
N SER A 102 -14.72 -12.71 -31.72
CA SER A 102 -14.06 -13.53 -32.75
C SER A 102 -14.72 -14.91 -32.92
N THR A 103 -15.20 -15.51 -31.83
CA THR A 103 -15.89 -16.81 -31.87
C THR A 103 -17.25 -16.70 -32.59
N THR A 104 -17.96 -15.58 -32.39
CA THR A 104 -19.25 -15.33 -33.05
C THR A 104 -19.07 -15.07 -34.56
N ALA A 105 -18.06 -14.30 -34.96
CA ALA A 105 -17.75 -14.02 -36.37
C ALA A 105 -17.36 -15.27 -37.17
N ASN A 106 -16.63 -16.22 -36.57
CA ASN A 106 -16.31 -17.50 -37.21
C ASN A 106 -17.54 -18.40 -37.38
N SER A 107 -18.52 -18.33 -36.49
CA SER A 107 -19.75 -19.15 -36.59
C SER A 107 -20.72 -18.68 -37.69
N GLU A 108 -20.69 -17.39 -38.04
CA GLU A 108 -21.51 -16.81 -39.11
C GLU A 108 -20.86 -16.99 -40.49
N GLY A 109 -19.53 -16.98 -40.57
CA GLY A 109 -18.78 -17.25 -41.80
C GLY A 109 -18.98 -18.68 -42.33
N SER A 110 -19.09 -19.67 -41.45
CA SER A 110 -19.33 -21.07 -41.85
C SER A 110 -20.75 -21.36 -42.34
N LYS A 111 -21.74 -20.52 -42.00
CA LYS A 111 -23.14 -20.68 -42.44
C LYS A 111 -23.45 -20.11 -43.82
N LYS A 112 -22.56 -19.30 -44.41
CA LYS A 112 -22.76 -18.69 -45.74
C LYS A 112 -22.16 -19.50 -46.91
N ILE A 113 -21.51 -20.63 -46.63
CA ILE A 113 -20.83 -21.47 -47.65
C ILE A 113 -21.59 -22.81 -47.90
N SER A 114 -22.81 -22.97 -47.36
CA SER A 114 -23.68 -24.12 -47.64
C SER A 114 -24.93 -23.72 -48.39
#